data_AF-A0A0G0GBY6-F1
#
_entry.id   AF-A0A0G0GBY6-F1
#
_cell.length_a   1.000
_cell.length_b   1.000
_cell.length_c   1.000
_cell.angle_alpha   90.00
_cell.angle_beta   90.00
_cell.angle_gamma   90.00
#
_symmetry.space_group_name_H-M   'P 1'
#
loop_
_entity.id
_entity.type
_entity.pdbx_description
1 polymer ?
#
loop_
_entity_poly.entity_id
_entity_poly.type
_entity_poly.pdbx_seq_one_letter_code
_entity_poly.pdbx_strand_id
1 'polypeptide(L)' 'VVEGIIHGLLASAITMAIFYPLTWWLGPKAENFFGGFNLFDYYFSHWFSIFGILLLTGIILGVISAAIAVRKYLRA' A
#
# COMPACT_ATOMS: atom_id res chain seq x y z
N VAL A 1 9.30 -14.27 -9.96
CA VAL A 1 9.60 -12.82 -9.98
C VAL A 1 8.47 -12.03 -10.63
N VAL A 2 8.09 -12.32 -11.89
CA VAL A 2 6.99 -11.64 -12.59
C VAL A 2 5.67 -11.71 -11.80
N GLU A 3 5.33 -12.87 -11.25
CA GLU A 3 4.14 -13.06 -10.42
C GLU A 3 4.14 -12.16 -9.17
N GLY A 4 5.29 -12.02 -8.49
CA GLY A 4 5.44 -11.14 -7.32
C GLY A 4 5.27 -9.66 -7.65
N ILE A 5 5.70 -9.21 -8.84
CA ILE A 5 5.51 -7.83 -9.30
C ILE A 5 4.02 -7.56 -9.56
N ILE A 6 3.33 -8.49 -10.24
CA ILE A 6 1.88 -8.38 -10.52
C ILE A 6 1.07 -8.33 -9.22
N HIS A 7 1.44 -9.16 -8.24
CA HIS A 7 0.78 -9.16 -6.92
C HIS A 7 1.04 -7.85 -6.17
N GLY A 8 2.27 -7.31 -6.22
CA GLY A 8 2.60 -6.00 -5.64
C GLY A 8 1.80 -4.86 -6.28
N LEU A 9 1.64 -4.88 -7.61
CA LEU A 9 0.84 -3.89 -8.34
C LEU A 9 -0.64 -3.96 -7.90
N LEU A 10 -1.23 -5.16 -7.90
CA LEU A 10 -2.62 -5.36 -7.48
C LEU A 10 -2.83 -4.96 -6.01
N ALA A 11 -1.93 -5.35 -5.11
CA ALA A 11 -1.99 -4.98 -3.71
C ALA A 11 -1.95 -3.46 -3.52
N SER A 12 -1.09 -2.75 -4.25
CA SER A 12 -1.01 -1.29 -4.19
C SER A 12 -2.30 -0.62 -4.67
N ALA A 13 -2.88 -1.09 -5.77
CA ALA A 13 -4.13 -0.57 -6.33
C ALA A 13 -5.32 -0.80 -5.38
N ILE A 14 -5.44 -2.01 -4.82
CA ILE A 14 -6.48 -2.36 -3.85
C ILE A 14 -6.34 -1.51 -2.58
N THR A 15 -5.12 -1.36 -2.07
CA THR A 15 -4.88 -0.56 -0.86
C THR A 15 -5.24 0.90 -1.08
N MET A 16 -4.93 1.46 -2.26
CA MET A 16 -5.28 2.83 -2.61
C MET A 16 -6.80 3.02 -2.72
N ALA A 17 -7.52 2.02 -3.25
CA ALA A 17 -8.97 2.03 -3.27
C ALA A 17 -9.59 1.99 -1.86
N ILE A 18 -9.01 1.21 -0.94
CA ILE A 18 -9.46 1.12 0.46
C ILE A 18 -9.10 2.39 1.26
N PHE A 19 -7.96 3.01 0.99
CA PHE A 19 -7.52 4.21 1.67
C PHE A 19 -8.44 5.41 1.41
N TYR A 20 -9.16 5.42 0.29
CA TYR A 20 -10.10 6.50 -0.05
C TYR A 20 -11.27 6.63 0.93
N PRO A 21 -12.13 5.61 1.16
CA PRO A 21 -13.18 5.68 2.18
C PRO A 21 -12.61 5.77 3.60
N LEU A 22 -11.43 5.19 3.84
CA LEU A 22 -10.78 5.24 5.15
C LEU A 22 -10.38 6.68 5.51
N THR A 23 -9.70 7.39 4.61
CA THR A 23 -9.26 8.78 4.83
C THR A 23 -10.43 9.75 4.86
N TRP A 24 -11.53 9.46 4.14
CA TRP A 24 -12.75 10.26 4.28
C TRP A 24 -13.37 10.14 5.68
N TRP A 25 -13.42 8.94 6.25
CA TRP A 25 -13.97 8.73 7.59
C TRP A 25 -13.01 9.19 8.70
N LEU A 26 -11.71 8.94 8.53
CA LEU A 26 -10.68 9.27 9.51
C LEU A 26 -10.22 10.73 9.43
N GLY A 27 -10.41 11.40 8.30
CA GLY A 27 -10.03 12.79 8.05
C GLY A 27 -10.54 13.76 9.12
N PRO A 28 -11.86 13.87 9.36
CA PRO A 28 -12.40 14.76 10.38
C PRO A 28 -12.05 14.32 11.80
N LYS A 29 -11.84 13.01 12.03
CA LYS A 29 -11.39 12.49 13.35
C LYS A 29 -9.95 12.90 13.65
N ALA A 30 -9.08 12.80 12.65
CA ALA A 30 -7.71 13.25 12.72
C ALA A 30 -7.64 14.77 12.86
N GLU A 31 -8.46 15.52 12.15
CA GLU A 31 -8.50 16.98 12.25
C GLU A 31 -8.85 17.46 13.66
N ASN A 32 -9.85 16.84 14.29
CA ASN A 32 -10.23 17.13 15.68
C ASN A 32 -9.17 16.68 16.70
N PHE A 33 -8.41 15.62 16.42
CA PHE A 33 -7.39 15.08 17.34
C PHE A 33 -6.05 15.82 17.23
N PHE A 34 -5.65 16.19 16.01
CA PHE A 34 -4.38 16.87 15.71
C PHE A 34 -4.51 18.40 15.61
N GLY A 35 -5.71 18.96 15.76
CA GLY A 35 -5.93 20.41 15.86
C GLY A 35 -5.88 21.15 14.51
N GLY A 36 -6.46 20.56 13.45
CA GLY A 36 -6.55 21.18 12.12
C GLY A 36 -5.79 20.45 11.00
N PHE A 37 -5.18 19.30 11.28
CA PHE A 37 -4.56 18.47 10.25
C PHE A 37 -5.59 17.55 9.58
N ASN A 38 -5.95 17.85 8.33
CA ASN A 38 -6.88 17.03 7.57
C ASN A 38 -6.15 15.89 6.83
N LEU A 39 -6.42 14.65 7.27
CA LEU A 39 -5.80 13.45 6.71
C LEU A 39 -6.17 13.21 5.23
N PHE A 40 -7.36 13.67 4.82
CA PHE A 40 -7.86 13.52 3.46
C PHE A 40 -7.12 14.47 2.50
N ASP A 41 -6.88 15.72 2.90
CA ASP A 41 -6.08 16.67 2.12
C ASP A 41 -4.62 16.22 1.98
N TYR A 42 -4.05 15.61 3.02
CA TYR A 42 -2.72 15.02 2.95
C TYR A 42 -2.66 13.85 1.95
N TYR A 43 -3.66 12.98 1.99
CA TYR A 43 -3.78 11.86 1.05
C TYR A 43 -3.88 12.32 -0.40
N PHE A 44 -4.68 13.37 -0.67
CA PHE A 44 -4.81 13.93 -2.01
C PHE A 44 -3.54 14.63 -2.49
N SER A 45 -2.88 15.43 -1.64
CA SER A 45 -1.66 16.15 -2.05
C SER A 45 -0.45 15.23 -2.23
N HIS A 46 -0.40 14.09 -1.52
CA HIS A 46 0.69 13.11 -1.60
C HIS A 46 0.30 11.81 -2.32
N TRP A 47 -0.77 11.82 -3.10
CA TRP A 47 -1.32 10.62 -3.75
C TRP A 47 -0.26 9.82 -4.52
N PHE A 48 0.57 10.50 -5.33
CA PHE A 48 1.65 9.86 -6.08
C PHE A 48 2.75 9.25 -5.19
N SER A 49 3.15 9.95 -4.12
CA SER A 49 4.15 9.45 -3.18
C SER A 49 3.65 8.23 -2.41
N ILE A 50 2.40 8.28 -1.94
CA ILE A 50 1.76 7.16 -1.24
C ILE A 50 1.64 5.95 -2.17
N PHE A 51 1.24 6.16 -3.42
CA PHE A 51 1.20 5.10 -4.43
C PHE A 51 2.58 4.50 -4.69
N GLY A 52 3.62 5.34 -4.86
CA GLY A 52 4.99 4.88 -5.08
C GLY A 52 5.52 4.03 -3.93
N ILE A 53 5.27 4.45 -2.68
CA ILE A 53 5.65 3.69 -1.48
C ILE A 53 4.91 2.35 -1.42
N LEU A 54 3.59 2.34 -1.65
CA LEU A 54 2.77 1.13 -1.68
C LEU A 54 3.21 0.15 -2.77
N LEU A 55 3.54 0.66 -3.94
CA LEU A 55 3.99 -0.14 -5.07
C LEU A 55 5.37 -0.74 -4.80
N LEU A 56 6.33 0.05 -4.30
CA LEU A 56 7.66 -0.46 -3.94
C LEU A 56 7.59 -1.52 -2.84
N THR A 57 6.88 -1.23 -1.75
CA THR A 57 6.72 -2.18 -0.65
C THR A 57 5.96 -3.43 -1.08
N GLY A 58 4.89 -3.29 -1.86
CA GLY A 58 4.13 -4.41 -2.43
C GLY A 58 4.98 -5.32 -3.33
N ILE A 59 5.80 -4.74 -4.20
CA ILE A 59 6.73 -5.50 -5.05
C ILE A 59 7.79 -6.21 -4.20
N ILE A 60 8.40 -5.52 -3.24
CA ILE A 60 9.41 -6.12 -2.34
C ILE A 60 8.81 -7.32 -1.61
N LEU A 61 7.62 -7.18 -1.03
CA LEU A 61 6.92 -8.27 -0.35
C LEU A 61 6.59 -9.42 -1.30
N GLY A 62 6.11 -9.13 -2.51
CA GLY A 62 5.81 -10.13 -3.53
C GLY A 62 7.05 -10.91 -3.99
N VAL A 63 8.17 -10.22 -4.16
CA VAL A 63 9.46 -10.83 -4.52
C VAL A 63 10.00 -11.69 -3.38
N ILE A 64 9.96 -11.22 -2.13
CA ILE A 64 10.38 -11.99 -0.95
C ILE A 64 9.54 -13.25 -0.80
N SER A 65 8.21 -13.13 -0.94
CA SER A 65 7.28 -14.26 -0.86
C SER A 65 7.58 -15.31 -1.94
N ALA A 66 7.76 -14.88 -3.19
CA ALA A 66 8.13 -15.77 -4.28
C ALA A 66 9.50 -16.44 -4.07
N ALA A 67 10.48 -15.72 -3.52
CA ALA A 67 11.81 -16.25 -3.24
C ALA A 67 11.79 -17.35 -2.15
N ILE A 68 10.96 -17.19 -1.11
CA ILE A 68 10.77 -18.20 -0.07
C ILE A 68 10.09 -19.45 -0.65
N ALA A 69 9.08 -19.29 -1.50
CA ALA A 69 8.36 -20.40 -2.12
C ALA A 69 9.29 -21.28 -2.98
N VAL A 70 10.14 -20.66 -3.82
CA VAL A 70 11.10 -21.38 -4.66
C VAL A 70 12.09 -22.19 -3.82
N ARG A 71 12.61 -21.63 -2.72
CA ARG A 71 13.50 -22.37 -1.80
C ARG A 71 12.84 -23.56 -1.12
N LYS A 72 11.52 -23.51 -0.88
CA LYS A 72 10.76 -24.60 -0.28
C LYS A 72 10.53 -25.75 -1.27
N TYR A 73 10.24 -25.45 -2.54
CA TYR A 73 10.00 -26.47 -3.57
C TYR A 73 11.27 -27.16 -4.06
N LEU A 74 12.43 -26.50 -4.03
CA LEU A 74 13.71 -27.11 -4.42
C LEU A 74 14.35 -28.01 -3.34
N ARG A 75 13.73 -28.14 -2.17
CA ARG A 75 14.15 -29.06 -1.09
C ARG A 75 13.28 -30.31 -0.97
N ALA A 76 12.38 -30.54 -1.92
CA ALA A 76 11.58 -31.75 -2.04
C ALA A 76 12.25 -32.75 -3.00
#